data_AF-A0A9N9K097-F1
#
_entry.id   AF-A0A9N9K097-F1
#
_cell.length_a   1.000
_cell.length_b   1.000
_cell.length_c   1.000
_cell.angle_alpha   90.00
_cell.angle_beta   90.00
_cell.angle_gamma   90.00
#
_symmetry.space_group_name_H-M   'P 1'
#
loop_
_entity.id
_entity.type
_entity.pdbx_description
1 polymer ?
#
loop_
_entity_poly.entity_id
_entity_poly.type
_entity_poly.pdbx_seq_one_letter_code
_entity_poly.pdbx_strand_id
1 'polypeptide(L)'
;MTLPRRQHLSADTLSKTTGKKFKCPSCPYTFNNHTEVVNHVKEIHKTMLLGLIYRQDSKRAENLLFKVDSHKEDSCRELDKLIDKLSRAEEKYLPLTKYGYPVKKVFDQSHQILAEKEKVKAIIENLRIEVANLKCELIKNNNQIMLLNERHKKLLSTYKSLLMDHTILNKDYVALLENNSNYYIERCHLLEQENSVLVKW
;
A
#
# COMPACT_ATOMS: atom_id res chain seq x y z
N MET A 1 35.43 24.67 51.42
CA MET A 1 34.71 23.76 50.51
C MET A 1 34.46 22.45 51.23
N THR A 2 33.27 21.89 51.01
CA THR A 2 32.74 20.56 51.39
C THR A 2 32.59 20.24 52.89
N LEU A 3 31.33 20.29 53.32
CA LEU A 3 30.77 19.71 54.55
C LEU A 3 30.67 18.18 54.46
N PRO A 4 30.85 17.45 55.57
CA PRO A 4 30.45 16.06 55.70
C PRO A 4 29.17 15.88 56.56
N ARG A 5 28.48 14.75 56.32
CA ARG A 5 27.88 13.82 57.32
C ARG A 5 26.34 13.65 57.34
N ARG A 6 25.98 12.34 57.34
CA ARG A 6 24.74 11.63 57.81
C ARG A 6 23.50 11.69 56.90
N GLN A 7 22.64 10.68 56.82
CA GLN A 7 22.58 9.22 57.12
C GLN A 7 21.13 8.82 56.79
N HIS A 8 20.93 7.59 56.25
CA HIS A 8 19.69 6.81 56.22
C HIS A 8 18.43 7.38 55.55
N LEU A 9 17.85 6.64 54.60
CA LEU A 9 16.63 5.83 54.82
C LEU A 9 16.15 5.19 53.50
N SER A 10 15.83 3.92 53.61
CA SER A 10 15.21 3.06 52.60
C SER A 10 13.83 3.56 52.18
N ALA A 11 13.53 3.46 50.88
CA ALA A 11 12.18 3.31 50.35
C ALA A 11 12.31 2.68 48.95
N ASP A 12 12.53 1.37 48.90
CA ASP A 12 11.50 0.46 48.40
C ASP A 12 10.09 1.08 48.35
N THR A 13 9.42 0.83 47.22
CA THR A 13 8.02 1.17 46.88
C THR A 13 7.70 2.61 46.47
N LEU A 14 8.02 2.92 45.21
CA LEU A 14 7.31 3.91 44.39
C LEU A 14 7.37 3.40 42.94
N SER A 15 6.34 2.90 42.26
CA SER A 15 4.90 3.00 42.43
C SER A 15 4.28 1.80 41.71
N LYS A 16 3.60 0.93 42.46
CA LYS A 16 2.56 0.05 41.91
C LYS A 16 1.43 0.96 41.44
N THR A 17 1.52 1.49 40.22
CA THR A 17 0.34 2.02 39.56
C THR A 17 -0.48 0.82 39.15
N THR A 18 -1.50 0.53 39.95
CA THR A 18 -2.61 -0.40 39.67
C THR A 18 -3.43 0.14 38.49
N GLY A 19 -2.78 0.30 37.34
CA GLY A 19 -3.42 0.59 36.06
C GLY A 19 -3.94 -0.72 35.50
N LYS A 20 -5.21 -0.73 35.10
CA LYS A 20 -5.85 -1.86 34.42
C LYS A 20 -4.95 -2.27 33.23
N LYS A 21 -4.28 -3.42 33.33
CA LYS A 21 -3.46 -3.95 32.21
C LYS A 21 -4.37 -4.17 31.01
N PHE A 22 -3.98 -3.68 29.85
CA PHE A 22 -4.76 -3.82 28.63
C PHE A 22 -4.49 -5.20 28.02
N LYS A 23 -5.53 -6.01 27.82
CA LYS A 23 -5.41 -7.33 27.20
C LYS A 23 -5.54 -7.22 25.69
N CYS A 24 -4.78 -8.02 24.96
CA CYS A 24 -5.03 -8.20 23.54
C CYS A 24 -6.37 -8.95 23.34
N PRO A 25 -7.23 -8.54 22.40
CA PRO A 25 -8.48 -9.26 22.10
C PRO A 25 -8.27 -10.64 21.47
N SER A 26 -7.11 -10.86 20.86
CA SER A 26 -6.84 -12.00 19.98
C SER A 26 -5.82 -12.98 20.54
N CYS A 27 -5.21 -12.68 21.69
CA CYS A 27 -4.23 -13.55 22.33
C CYS A 27 -4.12 -13.27 23.84
N PRO A 28 -3.51 -14.15 24.64
CA PRO A 28 -3.46 -14.01 26.10
C PRO A 28 -2.48 -12.95 26.62
N TYR A 29 -1.83 -12.16 25.74
CA TYR A 29 -0.85 -11.14 26.15
C TYR A 29 -1.51 -9.90 26.77
N THR A 30 -0.83 -9.33 27.78
CA THR A 30 -1.29 -8.15 28.52
C THR A 30 -0.22 -7.08 28.56
N PHE A 31 -0.61 -5.82 28.38
CA PHE A 31 0.27 -4.66 28.22
C PHE A 31 -0.02 -3.59 29.27
N ASN A 32 0.95 -2.73 29.52
CA ASN A 32 0.85 -1.70 30.57
C ASN A 32 0.27 -0.38 30.02
N ASN A 33 0.28 -0.18 28.70
CA ASN A 33 -0.35 0.96 28.05
C ASN A 33 -1.09 0.54 26.77
N HIS A 34 -2.02 1.38 26.31
CA HIS A 34 -2.83 1.12 25.11
C HIS A 34 -1.99 1.13 23.81
N THR A 35 -0.95 1.96 23.77
CA THR A 35 -0.06 2.09 22.60
C THR A 35 0.68 0.78 22.29
N GLU A 36 1.14 0.07 23.32
CA GLU A 36 1.75 -1.25 23.21
C GLU A 36 0.78 -2.30 22.66
N VAL A 37 -0.50 -2.26 23.05
CA VAL A 37 -1.53 -3.14 22.50
C VAL A 37 -1.72 -2.87 21.01
N VAL A 38 -1.84 -1.61 20.61
CA VAL A 38 -2.04 -1.23 19.20
C VAL A 38 -0.85 -1.68 18.35
N ASN A 39 0.37 -1.47 18.83
CA ASN A 39 1.59 -1.93 18.14
C ASN A 39 1.65 -3.46 18.07
N HIS A 40 1.34 -4.16 19.15
CA HIS A 40 1.28 -5.62 19.17
C HIS A 40 0.25 -6.17 18.17
N VAL A 41 -0.95 -5.59 18.12
CA VAL A 41 -1.99 -5.99 17.16
C VAL A 41 -1.56 -5.69 15.72
N LYS A 42 -0.88 -4.56 15.49
CA LYS A 42 -0.38 -4.17 14.17
C LYS A 42 0.74 -5.09 13.66
N GLU A 43 1.62 -5.54 14.54
CA GLU A 43 2.77 -6.39 14.20
C GLU A 43 2.42 -7.88 14.17
N ILE A 44 1.74 -8.38 15.20
CA ILE A 44 1.46 -9.82 15.39
C ILE A 44 0.14 -10.23 14.73
N HIS A 45 -0.89 -9.39 14.82
CA HIS A 45 -2.21 -9.65 14.23
C HIS A 45 -2.43 -8.89 12.91
N LYS A 46 -1.34 -8.52 12.23
CA LYS A 46 -1.33 -7.79 10.94
C LYS A 46 -2.27 -8.39 9.89
N THR A 47 -2.35 -9.71 9.82
CA THR A 47 -3.26 -10.49 8.96
C THR A 47 -4.73 -10.35 9.37
N MET A 48 -5.01 -10.24 10.67
CA MET A 48 -6.36 -10.01 11.18
C MET A 48 -6.82 -8.56 10.94
N LEU A 49 -5.91 -7.59 11.07
CA LEU A 49 -6.19 -6.17 10.81
C LEU A 49 -6.44 -5.92 9.32
N LEU A 50 -5.64 -6.53 8.44
CA LEU A 50 -5.86 -6.53 6.99
C LEU A 50 -7.19 -7.23 6.62
N GLY A 51 -7.51 -8.35 7.25
CA GLY A 51 -8.79 -9.05 7.03
C GLY A 51 -10.00 -8.22 7.46
N LEU A 52 -9.89 -7.45 8.55
CA LEU A 52 -10.94 -6.54 9.01
C LEU A 52 -11.08 -5.31 8.11
N ILE A 53 -9.97 -4.71 7.67
CA ILE A 53 -9.97 -3.62 6.69
C ILE A 53 -10.61 -4.09 5.38
N TYR A 54 -10.20 -5.26 4.87
CA TYR A 54 -10.75 -5.83 3.64
C TYR A 54 -12.26 -6.10 3.75
N ARG A 55 -12.73 -6.60 4.90
CA ARG A 55 -14.17 -6.80 5.15
C ARG A 55 -14.93 -5.48 5.24
N GLN A 56 -14.33 -4.44 5.82
CA GLN A 56 -14.94 -3.11 5.90
C GLN A 56 -14.99 -2.42 4.54
N ASP A 57 -13.94 -2.55 3.74
CA ASP A 57 -13.87 -2.02 2.37
C ASP A 57 -14.83 -2.77 1.43
N SER A 58 -14.97 -4.10 1.57
CA SER A 58 -15.97 -4.89 0.83
C SER A 58 -17.40 -4.40 1.12
N LYS A 59 -17.74 -4.20 2.41
CA LYS A 59 -19.06 -3.66 2.78
C LYS A 59 -19.27 -2.23 2.26
N ARG A 60 -18.21 -1.42 2.21
CA ARG A 60 -18.30 -0.05 1.69
C ARG A 60 -18.48 -0.05 0.17
N ALA A 61 -17.82 -0.96 -0.55
CA ALA A 61 -17.99 -1.16 -1.98
C ALA A 61 -19.40 -1.66 -2.33
N GLU A 62 -19.94 -2.63 -1.58
CA GLU A 62 -21.32 -3.12 -1.74
C GLU A 62 -22.37 -2.00 -1.55
N ASN A 63 -22.20 -1.15 -0.52
CA ASN A 63 -23.09 -0.01 -0.30
C ASN A 63 -22.99 1.06 -1.42
N LEU A 64 -21.81 1.23 -2.02
CA LEU A 64 -21.64 2.14 -3.15
C LEU A 64 -22.27 1.57 -4.43
N LEU A 65 -22.16 0.26 -4.67
CA LEU A 65 -22.82 -0.41 -5.78
C LEU A 65 -24.36 -0.30 -5.66
N PHE A 66 -24.91 -0.52 -4.47
CA PHE A 66 -26.35 -0.38 -4.23
C PHE A 66 -26.86 1.06 -4.47
N LYS A 67 -26.07 2.08 -4.12
CA LYS A 67 -26.38 3.49 -4.41
C LYS A 67 -26.30 3.84 -5.91
N VAL A 68 -25.40 3.20 -6.64
CA VAL A 68 -25.29 3.39 -8.09
C VAL A 68 -26.50 2.80 -8.81
N ASP A 69 -27.00 1.65 -8.35
CA ASP A 69 -28.17 1.01 -8.95
C ASP A 69 -29.46 1.78 -8.66
N SER A 70 -29.62 2.33 -7.45
CA SER A 70 -30.78 3.19 -7.14
C SER A 70 -30.79 4.49 -7.98
N HIS A 71 -29.62 5.10 -8.19
CA HIS A 71 -29.52 6.32 -9.01
C HIS A 71 -29.79 6.04 -10.50
N LYS A 72 -29.42 4.86 -11.01
CA LYS A 72 -29.74 4.44 -12.38
C LYS A 72 -31.24 4.25 -12.58
N GLU A 73 -31.94 3.62 -11.63
CA GLU A 73 -33.40 3.45 -11.73
C GLU A 73 -34.13 4.79 -11.77
N ASP A 74 -33.73 5.76 -10.95
CA ASP A 74 -34.34 7.09 -10.93
C ASP A 74 -34.07 7.86 -12.23
N SER A 75 -32.84 7.74 -12.76
CA SER A 75 -32.49 8.34 -14.06
C SER A 75 -33.28 7.72 -15.22
N CYS A 76 -33.50 6.41 -15.21
CA CYS A 76 -34.34 5.73 -16.20
C CYS A 76 -35.80 6.19 -16.11
N ARG A 77 -36.37 6.29 -14.90
CA ARG A 77 -37.73 6.81 -14.68
C ARG A 77 -37.90 8.25 -15.17
N GLU A 78 -36.88 9.10 -15.04
CA GLU A 78 -36.93 10.46 -15.60
C GLU A 78 -36.85 10.49 -17.12
N LEU A 79 -36.02 9.62 -17.72
CA LEU A 79 -35.93 9.44 -19.16
C LEU A 79 -37.27 9.00 -19.76
N ASP A 80 -37.94 8.01 -19.16
CA ASP A 80 -39.26 7.55 -19.62
C ASP A 80 -40.30 8.67 -19.57
N LYS A 81 -40.30 9.48 -18.50
CA LYS A 81 -41.18 10.66 -18.41
C LYS A 81 -40.90 11.69 -19.50
N LEU A 82 -39.64 11.87 -19.90
CA LEU A 82 -39.25 12.77 -20.98
C LEU A 82 -39.67 12.22 -22.34
N ILE A 83 -39.49 10.92 -22.57
CA ILE A 83 -39.94 10.23 -23.79
C ILE A 83 -41.46 10.39 -23.94
N ASP A 84 -42.24 10.11 -22.91
CA ASP A 84 -43.71 10.27 -22.95
C ASP A 84 -44.14 11.72 -23.21
N LYS A 85 -43.40 12.71 -22.68
CA LYS A 85 -43.67 14.13 -22.95
C LYS A 85 -43.36 14.48 -24.41
N LEU A 86 -42.27 13.95 -24.97
CA LEU A 86 -41.90 14.16 -26.37
C LEU A 86 -42.89 13.50 -27.31
N SER A 87 -43.31 12.26 -27.05
CA SER A 87 -44.32 11.57 -27.88
C SER A 87 -45.66 12.31 -27.90
N ARG A 88 -46.13 12.80 -26.74
CA ARG A 88 -47.34 13.64 -26.67
C ARG A 88 -47.20 14.97 -27.40
N ALA A 89 -46.02 15.59 -27.36
CA ALA A 89 -45.76 16.81 -28.11
C ALA A 89 -45.74 16.53 -29.63
N GLU A 90 -45.11 15.43 -30.04
CA GLU A 90 -45.03 15.00 -31.43
C GLU A 90 -46.44 14.75 -32.01
N GLU A 91 -47.31 14.03 -31.31
CA GLU A 91 -48.71 13.84 -31.70
C GLU A 91 -49.48 15.16 -31.81
N LYS A 92 -49.26 16.09 -30.87
CA LYS A 92 -49.91 17.41 -30.86
C LYS A 92 -49.49 18.27 -32.06
N TYR A 93 -48.24 18.16 -32.51
CA TYR A 93 -47.69 18.96 -33.60
C TYR A 93 -47.69 18.22 -34.96
N LEU A 94 -47.98 16.92 -35.01
CA LEU A 94 -48.15 16.11 -36.22
C LEU A 94 -49.16 16.70 -37.23
N PRO A 95 -50.27 17.35 -36.82
CA PRO A 95 -51.18 18.00 -37.76
C PRO A 95 -50.59 19.25 -38.42
N LEU A 96 -49.64 19.93 -37.76
CA LEU A 96 -49.01 21.15 -38.28
C LEU A 96 -48.01 20.85 -39.40
N THR A 97 -47.46 19.63 -39.45
CA THR A 97 -46.60 19.20 -40.56
C THR A 97 -47.41 18.73 -41.77
N LYS A 98 -48.67 18.30 -41.57
CA LYS A 98 -49.58 17.83 -42.63
C LYS A 98 -50.21 18.98 -43.46
N TYR A 99 -50.32 20.17 -42.88
CA TYR A 99 -50.70 21.41 -43.57
C TYR A 99 -49.45 22.24 -43.83
N GLY A 100 -48.83 22.03 -44.99
CA GLY A 100 -47.52 22.57 -45.35
C GLY A 100 -47.36 24.07 -45.10
N TYR A 101 -46.81 24.41 -43.93
CA TYR A 101 -46.11 25.67 -43.76
C TYR A 101 -44.78 25.57 -44.50
N PRO A 102 -44.44 26.51 -45.38
CA PRO A 102 -43.19 26.47 -46.12
C PRO A 102 -42.04 26.87 -45.18
N VAL A 103 -41.51 25.91 -44.43
CA VAL A 103 -40.40 26.12 -43.50
C VAL A 103 -39.05 26.04 -44.22
N LYS A 104 -38.83 26.88 -45.23
CA LYS A 104 -37.56 26.90 -45.99
C LYS A 104 -36.33 27.14 -45.08
N LYS A 105 -36.46 27.92 -44.01
CA LYS A 105 -35.35 28.19 -43.05
C LYS A 105 -34.99 27.01 -42.14
N VAL A 106 -35.89 26.04 -41.92
CA VAL A 106 -35.60 24.88 -41.03
C VAL A 106 -34.88 23.77 -41.78
N PHE A 107 -35.03 23.66 -43.10
CA PHE A 107 -34.28 22.70 -43.91
C PHE A 107 -32.78 23.03 -43.99
N ASP A 108 -32.41 24.31 -44.12
CA ASP A 108 -31.00 24.72 -44.13
C ASP A 108 -30.33 24.50 -42.76
N GLN A 109 -31.05 24.75 -41.66
CA GLN A 109 -30.58 24.42 -40.31
C GLN A 109 -30.43 22.91 -40.11
N SER A 110 -31.31 22.10 -40.70
CA SER A 110 -31.24 20.63 -40.64
C SER A 110 -29.98 20.07 -41.28
N HIS A 111 -29.58 20.59 -42.45
CA HIS A 111 -28.33 20.16 -43.11
C HIS A 111 -27.09 20.54 -42.31
N GLN A 112 -27.07 21.73 -41.68
CA GLN A 112 -25.97 22.13 -40.81
C GLN A 112 -25.87 21.25 -39.55
N ILE A 113 -27.02 20.91 -38.94
CA ILE A 113 -27.08 20.00 -37.78
C ILE A 113 -26.60 18.60 -38.17
N LEU A 114 -26.96 18.10 -39.35
CA LEU A 114 -26.51 16.80 -39.84
C LEU A 114 -24.98 16.76 -40.03
N ALA A 115 -24.41 17.83 -40.62
CA ALA A 115 -22.98 17.95 -40.80
C ALA A 115 -22.22 17.99 -39.46
N GLU A 116 -22.72 18.76 -38.48
CA GLU A 116 -22.14 18.77 -37.12
C GLU A 116 -22.26 17.41 -36.43
N LYS A 117 -23.37 16.69 -36.62
CA LYS A 117 -23.54 15.33 -36.09
C LYS A 117 -22.50 14.36 -36.63
N GLU A 118 -22.20 14.40 -37.94
CA GLU A 118 -21.17 13.55 -38.52
C GLU A 118 -19.76 13.94 -38.04
N LYS A 119 -19.47 15.23 -37.84
CA LYS A 119 -18.22 15.68 -37.21
C LYS A 119 -18.07 15.14 -35.79
N VAL A 120 -19.11 15.28 -34.96
CA VAL A 120 -19.12 14.77 -33.58
C VAL A 120 -18.94 13.25 -33.57
N LYS A 121 -19.58 12.53 -34.49
CA LYS A 121 -19.43 11.08 -34.64
C LYS A 121 -17.99 10.68 -34.98
N ALA A 122 -17.34 11.40 -35.89
CA ALA A 122 -15.93 11.18 -36.23
C ALA A 122 -15.01 11.43 -35.03
N ILE A 123 -15.26 12.49 -34.25
CA ILE A 123 -14.51 12.79 -33.02
C ILE A 123 -14.67 11.66 -31.99
N ILE A 124 -15.90 11.20 -31.77
CA ILE A 124 -16.18 10.09 -30.84
C ILE A 124 -15.42 8.83 -31.25
N GLU A 125 -15.38 8.51 -32.54
CA GLU A 125 -14.67 7.32 -33.01
C GLU A 125 -13.16 7.43 -32.84
N ASN A 126 -12.58 8.61 -33.12
CA ASN A 126 -11.17 8.88 -32.85
C ASN A 126 -10.83 8.72 -31.36
N LEU A 127 -11.66 9.29 -30.47
CA LEU A 127 -11.48 9.16 -29.03
C LEU A 127 -11.59 7.70 -28.55
N ARG A 128 -12.47 6.89 -29.16
CA ARG A 128 -12.57 5.45 -28.85
C ARG A 128 -11.29 4.71 -29.21
N ILE A 129 -10.70 5.01 -30.37
CA ILE A 129 -9.43 4.42 -30.80
C ILE A 129 -8.31 4.83 -29.83
N GLU A 130 -8.24 6.11 -29.45
CA GLU A 130 -7.24 6.61 -28.51
C GLU A 130 -7.37 5.93 -27.13
N VAL A 131 -8.58 5.82 -26.60
CA VAL A 131 -8.84 5.10 -25.34
C VAL A 131 -8.44 3.63 -25.44
N ALA A 132 -8.66 2.96 -26.57
CA ALA A 132 -8.22 1.59 -26.78
C ALA A 132 -6.69 1.47 -26.78
N ASN A 133 -5.99 2.40 -27.44
CA ASN A 133 -4.53 2.45 -27.47
C ASN A 133 -3.94 2.66 -26.06
N LEU A 134 -4.46 3.64 -25.32
CA LEU A 134 -4.03 3.92 -23.95
C LEU A 134 -4.25 2.72 -23.01
N LYS A 135 -5.35 1.98 -23.19
CA LYS A 135 -5.58 0.73 -22.44
C LYS A 135 -4.53 -0.33 -22.75
N CYS A 136 -4.16 -0.51 -24.02
CA CYS A 136 -3.10 -1.44 -24.41
C CYS A 136 -1.75 -1.04 -23.82
N GLU A 137 -1.39 0.25 -23.84
CA GLU A 137 -0.17 0.76 -23.23
C GLU A 137 -0.15 0.56 -21.72
N LEU A 138 -1.27 0.82 -21.04
CA LEU A 138 -1.42 0.59 -19.61
C LEU A 138 -1.16 -0.88 -19.24
N ILE A 139 -1.71 -1.82 -20.01
CA ILE A 139 -1.48 -3.26 -19.81
C ILE A 139 0.00 -3.60 -19.99
N LYS A 140 0.65 -3.06 -21.04
CA LYS A 140 2.08 -3.27 -21.29
C LYS A 140 2.94 -2.76 -20.13
N ASN A 141 2.64 -1.56 -19.63
CA ASN A 141 3.37 -0.95 -18.52
C ASN A 141 3.17 -1.73 -17.21
N ASN A 142 1.95 -2.21 -16.94
CA ASN A 142 1.68 -3.06 -15.78
C ASN A 142 2.49 -4.36 -15.82
N ASN A 143 2.57 -5.00 -17.00
CA ASN A 143 3.40 -6.19 -17.16
C ASN A 143 4.89 -5.91 -16.94
N GLN A 144 5.39 -4.75 -17.41
CA GLN A 144 6.77 -4.34 -17.15
C GLN A 144 7.04 -4.11 -15.66
N ILE A 145 6.13 -3.43 -14.95
CA ILE A 145 6.24 -3.22 -13.50
C ILE A 145 6.27 -4.56 -12.77
N MET A 146 5.42 -5.52 -13.16
CA MET A 146 5.42 -6.86 -12.58
C MET A 146 6.77 -7.57 -12.77
N LEU A 147 7.34 -7.53 -13.98
CA LEU A 147 8.66 -8.11 -14.27
C LEU A 147 9.78 -7.44 -13.46
N LEU A 148 9.75 -6.11 -13.32
CA LEU A 148 10.71 -5.36 -12.51
C LEU A 148 10.61 -5.75 -11.03
N ASN A 149 9.39 -5.91 -10.51
CA ASN A 149 9.18 -6.34 -9.13
C ASN A 149 9.73 -7.75 -8.88
N GLU A 150 9.55 -8.68 -9.82
CA GLU A 150 10.14 -10.02 -9.70
C GLU A 150 11.67 -10.00 -9.75
N ARG A 151 12.27 -9.17 -10.60
CA ARG A 151 13.73 -8.96 -10.62
C ARG A 151 14.22 -8.37 -9.29
N HIS A 152 13.51 -7.39 -8.74
CA HIS A 152 13.86 -6.79 -7.46
C HIS A 152 13.79 -7.80 -6.31
N LYS A 153 12.76 -8.66 -6.26
CA LYS A 153 12.66 -9.74 -5.27
C LYS A 153 13.86 -10.69 -5.35
N LYS A 154 14.25 -11.10 -6.56
CA LYS A 154 15.44 -11.94 -6.78
C LYS A 154 16.71 -11.24 -6.29
N LEU A 155 16.92 -9.99 -6.68
CA LEU A 155 18.07 -9.21 -6.24
C LEU A 155 18.14 -9.09 -4.72
N LEU A 156 17.01 -8.85 -4.06
CA LEU A 156 16.92 -8.78 -2.60
C LEU A 156 17.29 -10.11 -1.94
N SER A 157 16.88 -11.25 -2.51
CA SER A 157 17.27 -12.56 -2.01
C SER A 157 18.77 -12.82 -2.15
N THR A 158 19.36 -12.46 -3.29
CA THR A 158 20.81 -12.56 -3.52
C THR A 158 21.59 -11.69 -2.54
N TYR A 159 21.15 -10.43 -2.34
CA TYR A 159 21.77 -9.53 -1.39
C TYR A 159 21.75 -10.08 0.04
N LYS A 160 20.63 -10.65 0.48
CA LYS A 160 20.51 -11.30 1.80
C LYS A 160 21.46 -12.48 1.95
N SER A 161 21.60 -13.31 0.91
CA SER A 161 22.56 -14.42 0.91
C SER A 161 23.99 -13.92 1.07
N LEU A 162 24.38 -12.93 0.25
CA LEU A 162 25.73 -12.36 0.28
C LEU A 162 26.05 -11.70 1.63
N LEU A 163 25.07 -11.07 2.27
CA LEU A 163 25.22 -10.51 3.61
C LEU A 163 25.48 -11.60 4.67
N MET A 164 24.83 -12.76 4.54
CA MET A 164 25.09 -13.91 5.42
C MET A 164 26.50 -14.45 5.20
N ASP A 165 26.90 -14.64 3.93
CA ASP A 165 28.24 -15.12 3.57
C ASP A 165 29.33 -14.17 4.12
N HIS A 166 29.15 -12.86 3.96
CA HIS A 166 30.05 -11.86 4.54
C HIS A 166 30.10 -11.94 6.07
N THR A 167 28.96 -12.18 6.72
CA THR A 167 28.91 -12.32 8.18
C THR A 167 29.67 -13.55 8.66
N ILE A 168 29.60 -14.66 7.91
CA ILE A 168 30.36 -15.88 8.18
C ILE A 168 31.85 -15.60 8.00
N LEU A 169 32.25 -15.05 6.85
CA LEU A 169 33.64 -14.72 6.54
C LEU A 169 34.27 -13.80 7.61
N ASN A 170 33.52 -12.80 8.08
CA ASN A 170 34.01 -11.90 9.11
C ASN A 170 34.23 -12.62 10.45
N LYS A 171 33.39 -13.59 10.82
CA LYS A 171 33.60 -14.40 12.02
C LYS A 171 34.85 -15.26 11.90
N ASP A 172 35.03 -15.91 10.75
CA ASP A 172 36.21 -16.74 10.48
C ASP A 172 37.49 -15.90 10.52
N TYR A 173 37.45 -14.70 9.95
CA TYR A 173 38.56 -13.74 10.00
C TYR A 173 38.92 -13.35 11.43
N VAL A 174 37.94 -13.02 12.27
CA VAL A 174 38.16 -12.69 13.69
C VAL A 174 38.76 -13.89 14.44
N ALA A 175 38.23 -15.10 14.22
CA ALA A 175 38.76 -16.31 14.85
C ALA A 175 40.22 -16.59 14.44
N LEU A 176 40.58 -16.36 13.18
CA LEU A 176 41.97 -16.47 12.70
C LEU A 176 42.89 -15.47 13.39
N LEU A 177 42.44 -14.22 13.58
CA LEU A 177 43.22 -13.20 14.29
C LEU A 177 43.45 -13.59 15.76
N GLU A 178 42.42 -14.08 16.45
CA GLU A 178 42.52 -14.54 17.83
C GLU A 178 43.48 -15.73 17.96
N ASN A 179 43.37 -16.72 17.07
CA ASN A 179 44.28 -17.88 17.06
C ASN A 179 45.73 -17.48 16.78
N ASN A 180 45.96 -16.55 15.84
CA ASN A 180 47.30 -16.07 15.54
C ASN A 180 47.89 -15.29 16.73
N SER A 181 47.09 -14.45 17.40
CA SER A 181 47.49 -13.76 18.63
C SER A 181 47.91 -14.75 19.72
N ASN A 182 47.14 -15.83 19.90
CA ASN A 182 47.46 -16.88 20.87
C ASN A 182 48.78 -17.59 20.53
N TYR A 183 49.02 -17.88 19.24
CA TYR A 183 50.28 -18.47 18.78
C TYR A 183 51.49 -17.59 19.13
N TYR A 184 51.41 -16.27 18.87
CA TYR A 184 52.50 -15.36 19.23
C TYR A 184 52.75 -15.30 20.73
N ILE A 185 51.69 -15.26 21.54
CA ILE A 185 51.79 -15.27 23.01
C ILE A 185 52.49 -16.56 23.50
N GLU A 186 52.04 -17.71 23.00
CA GLU A 186 52.62 -19.01 23.35
C GLU A 186 54.09 -19.10 22.95
N ARG A 187 54.45 -18.62 21.75
CA ARG A 187 55.86 -18.60 21.30
C ARG A 187 56.73 -17.69 22.15
N CYS A 188 56.23 -16.52 22.57
CA CYS A 188 56.95 -15.63 23.47
C CYS A 188 57.24 -16.31 24.82
N HIS A 189 56.25 -16.99 25.42
CA HIS A 189 56.45 -17.73 26.67
C HIS A 189 57.48 -18.86 26.55
N LEU A 190 57.48 -19.60 25.44
CA LEU A 190 58.50 -20.63 25.20
C LEU A 190 59.90 -20.03 25.11
N LEU A 191 60.07 -18.90 24.43
CA LEU A 191 61.36 -18.20 24.33
C LEU A 191 61.84 -17.67 25.70
N GLU A 192 60.94 -17.16 26.54
CA GLU A 192 61.25 -16.75 27.91
C GLU A 192 61.76 -17.93 28.76
N GLN A 193 61.11 -19.10 28.63
CA GLN A 193 61.54 -20.32 29.32
C GLN A 193 62.91 -20.77 28.84
N GLU A 194 63.14 -20.85 27.53
CA GLU A 194 64.43 -21.22 26.93
C GLU A 194 65.57 -20.29 27.39
N ASN A 195 65.35 -18.97 27.39
CA ASN A 195 66.34 -17.99 27.85
C ASN A 195 66.64 -18.10 29.35
N SER A 196 65.64 -18.40 30.18
CA SER A 196 65.83 -18.54 31.63
C SER A 196 66.74 -19.73 31.99
N VAL A 197 66.76 -20.76 31.14
CA VAL A 197 67.65 -21.92 31.29
C VAL A 197 69.08 -21.52 30.93
N LEU A 198 69.28 -20.77 29.86
CA LEU A 198 70.60 -20.35 29.38
C LEU A 198 71.33 -19.41 30.35
N VAL A 199 70.61 -18.55 31.08
CA VAL A 199 71.19 -17.58 32.04
C VAL A 199 71.65 -18.24 33.35
N LYS A 200 71.25 -19.48 33.63
CA LYS A 200 71.61 -20.22 34.85
C LYS A 200 72.91 -21.02 34.75
N TRP A 201 73.61 -20.95 33.63
CA TRP A 201 74.92 -21.56 33.39
C TRP A 201 76.00 -20.48 33.31
#